data_AF-A0A8J4TT66-F1
#
_entry.id   AF-A0A8J4TT66-F1
#
_cell.length_a   1.000
_cell.length_b   1.000
_cell.length_c   1.000
_cell.angle_alpha   90.00
_cell.angle_beta   90.00
_cell.angle_gamma   90.00
#
_symmetry.space_group_name_H-M   'P 1'
#
loop_
_entity.id
_entity.type
_entity.pdbx_description
1 polymer ?
#
loop_
_entity_poly.entity_id
_entity_poly.type
_entity_poly.pdbx_seq_one_letter_code
_entity_poly.pdbx_strand_id
1 'polypeptide(L)'
;MGFAAVSATAEPRRSWSRAARDWLWVAVLSLLATLPVQRLRAFPSSLSDCQTPTGWNCSGDDDRDTDLFLCDTNTCKFDGECLRIGDIITCICDFKCNNDYAPVCGSNNKFYNNECLLRRDACKQQTEILVVSEGPCPI
;
A
#
# COMPACT_ATOMS: atom_id res chain seq x y z
N MET A 1 78.29 22.90 21.70
CA MET A 1 77.80 23.90 20.71
C MET A 1 78.71 23.77 19.49
N GLY A 2 78.29 23.54 18.26
CA GLY A 2 76.97 23.49 17.66
C GLY A 2 77.18 23.61 16.14
N PHE A 3 76.67 22.62 15.41
CA PHE A 3 76.22 22.63 14.01
C PHE A 3 77.21 22.93 12.86
N ALA A 4 77.57 21.85 12.17
CA ALA A 4 77.89 21.87 10.75
C ALA A 4 76.62 22.24 9.95
N ALA A 5 76.74 23.20 9.02
CA ALA A 5 75.68 23.51 8.07
C ALA A 5 75.99 22.80 6.74
N VAL A 6 75.26 21.71 6.46
CA VAL A 6 75.06 21.18 5.10
C VAL A 6 73.83 21.86 4.56
N SER A 7 73.98 22.72 3.54
CA SER A 7 72.85 23.33 2.83
C SER A 7 72.63 22.64 1.49
N ALA A 8 71.63 21.74 1.53
CA ALA A 8 70.66 21.34 0.51
C ALA A 8 70.98 21.60 -0.98
N THR A 9 71.03 20.48 -1.72
CA THR A 9 70.80 20.43 -3.17
C THR A 9 69.43 21.03 -3.53
N ALA A 10 69.42 22.01 -4.44
CA ALA A 10 68.20 22.66 -4.91
C ALA A 10 67.34 21.70 -5.76
N GLU A 11 66.09 21.48 -5.36
CA GLU A 11 65.06 20.87 -6.22
C GLU A 11 64.61 21.86 -7.30
N PRO A 12 64.40 21.42 -8.56
CA PRO A 12 63.89 22.31 -9.59
C PRO A 12 62.39 22.53 -9.34
N ARG A 13 62.01 23.70 -8.78
CA ARG A 13 60.62 24.17 -8.79
C ARG A 13 60.19 24.37 -10.24
N ARG A 14 59.49 23.38 -10.79
CA ARG A 14 58.87 23.42 -12.13
C ARG A 14 57.74 24.44 -12.12
N SER A 15 58.07 25.69 -12.45
CA SER A 15 57.09 26.76 -12.67
C SER A 15 56.42 26.53 -14.03
N TRP A 16 55.19 26.02 -14.02
CA TRP A 16 54.40 25.87 -15.23
C TRP A 16 53.85 27.22 -15.69
N SER A 17 54.08 27.54 -16.97
CA SER A 17 53.55 28.75 -17.60
C SER A 17 52.02 28.81 -17.45
N ARG A 18 51.45 30.02 -17.37
CA ARG A 18 50.01 30.22 -17.21
C ARG A 18 49.23 29.49 -18.31
N ALA A 19 49.74 29.57 -19.54
CA ALA A 19 49.26 28.80 -20.68
C ALA A 19 49.24 27.29 -20.42
N ALA A 20 50.30 26.69 -19.85
CA ALA A 20 50.33 25.25 -19.57
C ALA A 20 49.26 24.82 -18.55
N ARG A 21 48.94 25.69 -17.57
CA ARG A 21 47.83 25.45 -16.65
C ARG A 21 46.48 25.59 -17.34
N ASP A 22 46.33 26.59 -18.20
CA ASP A 22 45.09 26.83 -18.95
C ASP A 22 44.78 25.66 -19.90
N TRP A 23 45.79 25.16 -20.61
CA TRP A 23 45.67 23.96 -21.45
C TRP A 23 45.31 22.70 -20.65
N LEU A 24 45.84 22.55 -19.44
CA LEU A 24 45.46 21.46 -18.55
C LEU A 24 44.03 21.58 -18.03
N TRP A 25 43.62 22.78 -17.66
CA TRP A 25 42.24 23.04 -17.24
C TRP A 25 41.25 22.79 -18.38
N VAL A 26 41.58 23.22 -19.60
CA VAL A 26 40.78 22.92 -20.79
C VAL A 26 40.73 21.42 -21.03
N ALA A 27 41.86 20.71 -20.96
CA ALA A 27 41.89 19.26 -21.13
C ALA A 27 41.05 18.53 -20.07
N VAL A 28 41.11 18.97 -18.81
CA VAL A 28 40.30 18.41 -17.70
C VAL A 28 38.81 18.70 -17.89
N LEU A 29 38.43 19.92 -18.28
CA LEU A 29 37.04 20.27 -18.58
C LEU A 29 36.50 19.50 -19.78
N SER A 30 37.30 19.31 -20.82
CA SER A 30 36.94 18.46 -21.96
C SER A 30 36.76 17.01 -21.54
N LEU A 31 37.66 16.46 -20.72
CA LEU A 31 37.53 15.10 -20.16
C LEU A 31 36.26 14.95 -19.31
N LEU A 32 35.98 15.91 -18.42
CA LEU A 32 34.78 15.93 -17.57
C LEU A 32 33.49 16.08 -18.39
N ALA A 33 33.52 16.82 -19.50
CA ALA A 33 32.39 16.98 -20.41
C ALA A 33 32.15 15.75 -21.32
N THR A 34 33.19 14.95 -21.58
CA THR A 34 33.09 13.67 -22.32
C THR A 34 32.77 12.47 -21.42
N LEU A 35 32.86 12.62 -20.10
CA LEU A 35 32.35 11.59 -19.18
C LEU A 35 30.83 11.53 -19.34
N PRO A 36 30.25 10.37 -19.66
CA PRO A 36 28.81 10.25 -19.77
C PRO A 36 28.21 10.57 -18.40
N VAL A 37 27.41 11.64 -18.31
CA VAL A 37 26.59 11.97 -17.12
C VAL A 37 25.47 10.94 -16.91
N GLN A 38 25.44 9.86 -17.69
CA GLN A 38 24.71 8.67 -17.32
C GLN A 38 25.40 7.99 -16.14
N ARG A 39 24.91 8.31 -14.94
CA ARG A 39 24.52 7.34 -13.88
C ARG A 39 24.19 8.09 -12.56
N LEU A 40 23.39 9.16 -12.61
CA LEU A 40 22.74 9.70 -11.39
C LEU A 40 21.21 9.73 -11.45
N ARG A 41 20.60 9.11 -12.47
CA ARG A 41 19.16 8.86 -12.45
C ARG A 41 18.87 7.47 -12.96
N ALA A 42 18.73 6.54 -12.03
CA ALA A 42 17.95 5.33 -12.22
C ALA A 42 17.65 4.71 -10.85
N PHE A 43 17.05 5.49 -9.95
CA PHE A 43 16.15 4.89 -8.97
C PHE A 43 14.76 5.05 -9.58
N PRO A 44 14.02 3.95 -9.82
CA PRO A 44 12.66 4.04 -10.35
C PRO A 44 11.81 4.80 -9.35
N SER A 45 11.18 5.88 -9.81
CA SER A 45 10.24 6.69 -9.03
C SER A 45 8.80 6.18 -9.16
N SER A 46 8.55 5.13 -9.95
CA SER A 46 7.23 4.51 -10.09
C SER A 46 7.30 3.04 -10.51
N LEU A 47 6.29 2.27 -10.10
CA LEU A 47 6.14 0.83 -10.34
C LEU A 47 5.93 0.48 -11.83
N SER A 48 5.47 1.41 -12.64
CA SER A 48 5.28 1.22 -14.09
C SER A 48 6.57 1.17 -14.90
N ASP A 49 7.72 1.45 -14.27
CA ASP A 49 9.04 1.41 -14.92
C ASP A 49 9.71 0.01 -14.86
N CYS A 50 9.10 -0.99 -14.18
CA CYS A 50 9.65 -2.35 -14.09
C CYS A 50 9.40 -3.13 -15.41
N GLN A 51 10.22 -2.93 -16.45
CA GLN A 51 10.12 -3.72 -17.69
C GLN A 51 11.48 -4.10 -18.29
N THR A 52 12.13 -5.15 -17.77
CA THR A 52 13.27 -5.85 -18.43
C THR A 52 13.41 -7.31 -17.96
N PRO A 53 14.12 -8.19 -18.72
CA PRO A 53 13.98 -9.65 -18.65
C PRO A 53 14.81 -10.35 -17.55
N THR A 54 15.57 -9.62 -16.73
CA THR A 54 16.48 -10.22 -15.73
C THR A 54 16.19 -9.80 -14.29
N GLY A 55 14.93 -9.47 -13.98
CA GLY A 55 14.37 -9.49 -12.62
C GLY A 55 14.96 -8.47 -11.63
N TRP A 56 14.18 -7.43 -11.33
CA TRP A 56 14.22 -6.79 -10.01
C TRP A 56 13.01 -7.32 -9.24
N ASN A 57 13.20 -7.75 -7.99
CA ASN A 57 12.08 -8.11 -7.12
C ASN A 57 11.38 -6.82 -6.68
N CYS A 58 10.42 -6.35 -7.49
CA CYS A 58 9.57 -5.21 -7.15
C CYS A 58 8.54 -5.70 -6.09
N SER A 59 9.00 -5.92 -4.84
CA SER A 59 8.10 -6.06 -3.69
C SER A 59 7.57 -4.67 -3.36
N GLY A 60 6.37 -4.36 -3.86
CA GLY A 60 5.61 -3.22 -3.39
C GLY A 60 5.13 -3.54 -1.98
N ASP A 61 5.94 -3.19 -0.99
CA ASP A 61 5.53 -3.21 0.40
C ASP A 61 4.71 -1.92 0.67
N ASP A 62 3.46 -2.14 1.09
CA ASP A 62 2.61 -1.23 1.88
C ASP A 62 1.79 -0.12 1.21
N ASP A 63 0.87 -0.50 0.30
CA ASP A 63 -0.42 0.20 0.11
C ASP A 63 -1.63 -0.70 0.44
N ARG A 64 -1.44 -1.82 1.16
CA ARG A 64 -2.52 -2.77 1.51
C ARG A 64 -3.16 -2.56 2.89
N ASP A 65 -2.91 -1.42 3.53
CA ASP A 65 -3.54 -1.08 4.83
C ASP A 65 -4.69 -0.07 4.72
N THR A 66 -4.95 0.49 3.53
CA THR A 66 -6.08 1.41 3.28
C THR A 66 -7.34 0.73 2.75
N ASP A 67 -7.25 -0.54 2.35
CA ASP A 67 -8.38 -1.33 1.83
C ASP A 67 -9.22 -2.02 2.93
N LEU A 68 -8.86 -1.88 4.21
CA LEU A 68 -9.63 -2.47 5.32
C LEU A 68 -10.98 -1.76 5.57
N PHE A 69 -11.21 -0.60 4.93
CA PHE A 69 -12.41 0.23 5.11
C PHE A 69 -13.33 0.28 3.89
N LEU A 70 -13.22 -0.68 2.96
CA LEU A 70 -14.11 -0.78 1.82
C LEU A 70 -15.22 -1.81 2.08
N CYS A 71 -16.43 -1.51 1.64
CA CYS A 71 -17.53 -2.46 1.60
C CYS A 71 -17.17 -3.63 0.68
N ASP A 72 -16.62 -4.70 1.26
CA ASP A 72 -16.38 -5.95 0.55
C ASP A 72 -17.61 -6.86 0.70
N THR A 73 -17.71 -7.83 -0.21
CA THR A 73 -18.75 -8.86 -0.26
C THR A 73 -18.91 -9.66 1.04
N ASN A 74 -17.91 -9.62 1.93
CA ASN A 74 -17.91 -10.31 3.22
C ASN A 74 -18.27 -9.39 4.42
N THR A 75 -18.35 -8.07 4.23
CA THR A 75 -18.48 -7.11 5.33
C THR A 75 -19.91 -7.04 5.85
N CYS A 76 -20.90 -7.07 4.96
CA CYS A 76 -22.32 -7.18 5.30
C CYS A 76 -22.88 -8.48 4.71
N LYS A 77 -23.22 -9.43 5.57
CA LYS A 77 -23.85 -10.70 5.21
C LYS A 77 -25.38 -10.62 5.31
N PHE A 78 -26.04 -11.65 4.77
CA PHE A 78 -27.50 -11.86 4.82
C PHE A 78 -28.28 -10.80 4.05
N ASP A 79 -27.83 -10.47 2.83
CA ASP A 79 -28.46 -9.51 1.91
C ASP A 79 -28.51 -8.06 2.41
N GLY A 80 -27.69 -7.70 3.40
CA GLY A 80 -27.54 -6.32 3.87
C GLY A 80 -26.82 -5.43 2.86
N GLU A 81 -27.28 -4.18 2.71
CA GLU A 81 -26.59 -3.18 1.90
C GLU A 81 -25.48 -2.53 2.73
N CYS A 82 -24.24 -2.62 2.26
CA CYS A 82 -23.12 -1.99 2.92
C CYS A 82 -23.00 -0.52 2.50
N LEU A 83 -23.07 0.39 3.46
CA LEU A 83 -22.88 1.82 3.26
C LEU A 83 -21.67 2.33 4.05
N ARG A 84 -20.86 3.17 3.39
CA ARG A 84 -19.76 3.91 4.01
C ARG A 84 -20.21 5.32 4.34
N ILE A 85 -20.28 5.65 5.63
CA ILE A 85 -20.64 6.99 6.13
C ILE A 85 -19.41 7.58 6.82
N GLY A 86 -18.68 8.43 6.11
CA GLY A 86 -17.36 8.90 6.58
C GLY A 86 -16.38 7.73 6.65
N ASP A 87 -15.80 7.51 7.83
CA ASP A 87 -14.86 6.39 8.07
C ASP A 87 -15.52 5.18 8.75
N ILE A 88 -16.85 5.17 8.84
CA ILE A 88 -17.63 4.10 9.45
C ILE A 88 -18.32 3.28 8.36
N ILE A 89 -18.19 1.96 8.44
CA ILE A 89 -18.98 1.02 7.63
C ILE A 89 -20.24 0.64 8.40
N THR A 90 -21.39 0.73 7.74
CA THR A 90 -22.70 0.40 8.31
C THR A 90 -23.45 -0.55 7.40
N CYS A 91 -24.00 -1.64 7.96
CA CYS A 91 -24.88 -2.55 7.24
C CYS A 91 -26.34 -2.12 7.39
N ILE A 92 -26.97 -1.76 6.27
CA ILE A 92 -28.38 -1.42 6.19
C ILE A 92 -29.18 -2.67 5.86
N CYS A 93 -30.05 -3.07 6.79
CA CYS A 93 -30.90 -4.26 6.67
C CYS A 93 -32.35 -3.85 6.37
N ASP A 94 -32.57 -3.09 5.30
CA ASP A 94 -33.90 -2.60 4.91
C ASP A 94 -34.64 -3.60 4.02
N PHE A 95 -35.15 -4.66 4.65
CA PHE A 95 -35.92 -5.68 3.94
C PHE A 95 -37.40 -5.31 3.86
N LYS A 96 -37.89 -5.20 2.62
CA LYS A 96 -39.33 -5.14 2.33
C LYS A 96 -39.96 -6.51 2.59
N CYS A 97 -40.34 -6.74 3.85
CA CYS A 97 -41.07 -7.93 4.24
C CYS A 97 -42.58 -7.71 4.08
N ASN A 98 -43.26 -8.68 3.51
CA ASN A 98 -44.72 -8.74 3.60
C ASN A 98 -45.16 -8.98 5.06
N ASN A 99 -46.40 -8.59 5.35
CA ASN A 99 -47.06 -8.88 6.62
C ASN A 99 -47.73 -10.27 6.65
N ASP A 100 -47.32 -11.16 5.74
CA ASP A 100 -47.81 -12.54 5.73
C ASP A 100 -47.38 -13.23 7.03
N TYR A 101 -48.35 -13.85 7.69
CA TYR A 101 -48.14 -14.56 8.95
C TYR A 101 -47.79 -16.02 8.65
N ALA A 102 -46.49 -16.34 8.74
CA ALA A 102 -45.93 -17.66 8.48
C ALA A 102 -44.84 -17.92 9.52
N PRO A 103 -45.23 -18.22 10.78
CA PRO A 103 -44.31 -18.20 11.90
C PRO A 103 -43.20 -19.25 11.77
N VAL A 104 -41.98 -18.87 12.18
CA VAL A 104 -40.81 -19.75 12.18
C VAL A 104 -40.02 -19.60 13.48
N CYS A 105 -39.40 -20.70 13.90
CA CYS A 105 -38.40 -20.69 14.97
C CYS A 105 -37.00 -20.60 14.36
N GLY A 106 -36.21 -19.64 14.83
CA GLY A 106 -34.80 -19.50 14.47
C GLY A 106 -33.88 -20.43 15.28
N SER A 107 -32.68 -20.66 14.76
CA SER A 107 -31.59 -21.40 15.42
C SER A 107 -31.09 -20.77 16.72
N ASN A 108 -31.47 -19.52 16.95
CA ASN A 108 -31.24 -18.79 18.19
C ASN A 108 -32.39 -18.96 19.22
N ASN A 109 -33.26 -19.97 19.03
CA ASN A 109 -34.45 -20.23 19.86
C ASN A 109 -35.42 -19.02 19.94
N LYS A 110 -35.39 -18.13 18.95
CA LYS A 110 -36.28 -16.97 18.88
C LYS A 110 -37.37 -17.21 17.84
N PHE A 111 -38.56 -16.77 18.18
CA PHE A 111 -39.73 -16.81 17.30
C PHE A 111 -39.76 -15.60 16.36
N TYR A 112 -40.11 -15.82 15.10
CA TYR A 112 -40.28 -14.79 14.08
C TYR A 112 -41.62 -14.96 13.37
N ASN A 113 -42.34 -13.86 13.10
CA ASN A 113 -43.66 -13.93 12.44
C ASN A 113 -43.57 -14.46 11.00
N ASN A 114 -42.42 -14.29 10.35
CA ASN A 114 -42.10 -14.88 9.05
C ASN A 114 -40.59 -14.96 8.83
N GLU A 115 -40.19 -15.74 7.82
CA GLU A 115 -38.79 -15.94 7.45
C GLU A 115 -38.09 -14.63 7.05
N CYS A 116 -38.81 -13.67 6.45
CA CYS A 116 -38.22 -12.39 6.08
C CYS A 116 -37.77 -11.59 7.32
N LEU A 117 -38.57 -11.59 8.40
CA LEU A 117 -38.19 -10.97 9.67
C LEU A 117 -37.01 -11.70 10.33
N LEU A 118 -36.94 -13.02 10.20
CA LEU A 118 -35.80 -13.81 10.67
C LEU A 118 -34.51 -13.39 9.93
N ARG A 119 -34.53 -13.32 8.60
CA ARG A 119 -33.39 -12.85 7.80
C ARG A 119 -33.01 -11.42 8.14
N ARG A 120 -33.98 -10.53 8.39
CA ARG A 120 -33.73 -9.15 8.83
C ARG A 120 -32.94 -9.10 10.14
N ASP A 121 -33.31 -9.96 11.08
CA ASP A 121 -32.59 -10.05 12.36
C ASP A 121 -31.18 -10.64 12.17
N ALA A 122 -31.03 -11.64 11.30
CA ALA A 122 -29.73 -12.21 10.92
C ALA A 122 -28.80 -11.14 10.31
N CYS A 123 -29.31 -10.31 9.41
CA CYS A 123 -28.57 -9.17 8.86
C CYS A 123 -28.20 -8.17 9.96
N LYS A 124 -29.12 -7.78 10.84
CA LYS A 124 -28.81 -6.81 11.90
C LYS A 124 -27.77 -7.30 12.88
N GLN A 125 -27.79 -8.59 13.19
CA GLN A 125 -26.83 -9.22 14.09
C GLN A 125 -25.56 -9.69 13.38
N GLN A 126 -25.49 -9.56 12.04
CA GLN A 126 -24.42 -10.11 11.20
C GLN A 126 -24.08 -11.56 11.57
N THR A 127 -25.11 -12.34 11.91
CA THR A 127 -25.00 -13.71 12.40
C THR A 127 -26.00 -14.59 11.66
N GLU A 128 -25.60 -15.80 11.30
CA GLU A 128 -26.47 -16.74 10.62
C GLU A 128 -27.55 -17.24 11.56
N ILE A 129 -28.82 -17.01 11.18
CA ILE A 129 -29.98 -17.55 11.85
C ILE A 129 -30.68 -18.45 10.84
N LEU A 130 -30.79 -19.72 11.16
CA LEU A 130 -31.45 -20.72 10.30
C LEU A 130 -32.85 -20.99 10.83
N VAL A 131 -33.77 -21.37 9.95
CA VAL A 131 -35.08 -21.88 10.37
C VAL A 131 -34.88 -23.29 10.92
N VAL A 132 -35.23 -23.49 12.20
CA VAL A 132 -35.19 -24.81 12.85
C VAL A 132 -36.52 -25.54 12.71
N SER A 133 -37.63 -24.81 12.81
CA SER A 133 -38.98 -25.35 12.67
C SER A 133 -39.91 -24.30 12.12
N GLU A 134 -40.87 -24.74 11.31
CA GLU A 134 -42.08 -23.98 11.06
C GLU A 134 -42.93 -23.98 12.33
N GLY A 135 -43.43 -22.82 12.77
CA GLY A 135 -44.18 -22.66 14.01
C GLY A 135 -43.34 -22.26 15.25
N PRO A 136 -43.89 -22.44 16.47
CA PRO A 136 -43.23 -22.07 17.72
C PRO A 136 -41.98 -22.92 17.98
N CYS A 137 -41.03 -22.36 18.73
CA CYS A 137 -39.80 -23.06 19.06
C CYS A 137 -40.04 -24.30 19.94
N PRO A 138 -39.29 -25.39 19.71
CA PRO A 138 -39.36 -26.57 20.57
C PRO A 138 -38.95 -26.18 22.00
N ILE A 139 -39.73 -26.68 22.98
CA ILE A 139 -39.49 -26.52 24.42
C ILE A 139 -38.60 -27.63 24.97
#